data_AF-A0A3N5S2R8-F1
#
_entry.id   AF-A0A3N5S2R8-F1
#
_cell.length_a   1.000
_cell.length_b   1.000
_cell.length_c   1.000
_cell.angle_alpha   90.00
_cell.angle_beta   90.00
_cell.angle_gamma   90.00
#
_symmetry.space_group_name_H-M   'P 1'
#
loop_
_entity.id
_entity.type
_entity.pdbx_description
1 polymer ?
#
loop_
_entity_poly.entity_id
_entity_poly.type
_entity_poly.pdbx_seq_one_letter_code
_entity_poly.pdbx_strand_id
1 'polypeptide(L)'
;VYKHIVIQRDDEEALAAIGLMGYGLIVDLSMEIAILAADLSVEHKLPMADSIILATARKYRATLWTQDEHFKVLPDVKFVTKK
;
A
#
# COMPACT_ATOMS: atom_id res chain seq x y z
N VAL A 1 0.79 -7.04 -6.51
CA VAL A 1 -0.17 -7.82 -7.33
C VAL A 1 0.51 -8.38 -8.58
N TYR A 2 0.90 -7.54 -9.56
CA TYR A 2 1.51 -7.98 -10.83
C TYR A 2 2.59 -9.07 -10.67
N LYS A 3 3.69 -8.75 -9.97
CA LYS A 3 4.79 -9.70 -9.69
C LYS A 3 4.30 -11.06 -9.18
N HIS A 4 3.33 -11.05 -8.27
CA HIS A 4 2.86 -12.28 -7.63
C HIS A 4 2.05 -13.15 -8.59
N ILE A 5 1.27 -12.54 -9.48
CA ILE A 5 0.48 -13.24 -10.49
C ILE A 5 1.40 -13.77 -11.60
N VAL A 6 2.32 -12.96 -12.12
CA VAL A 6 3.29 -13.42 -13.14
C VAL A 6 4.09 -14.64 -12.67
N ILE A 7 4.51 -14.67 -11.40
CA ILE A 7 5.24 -15.82 -10.84
C ILE A 7 4.39 -17.11 -10.80
N GLN A 8 3.06 -16.98 -10.64
CA GLN A 8 2.16 -18.12 -10.48
C GLN A 8 1.42 -18.53 -11.75
N ARG A 9 1.32 -17.61 -12.72
CA ARG A 9 0.52 -17.73 -13.94
C ARG A 9 1.32 -17.18 -15.12
N ASP A 10 0.81 -16.15 -15.80
CA ASP A 10 1.46 -15.50 -16.93
C ASP A 10 1.27 -13.97 -16.90
N ASP A 11 1.85 -13.30 -17.90
CA ASP A 11 1.79 -11.86 -18.05
C ASP A 11 0.38 -11.36 -18.42
N GLU A 12 -0.39 -12.11 -19.20
CA GLU A 12 -1.71 -11.69 -19.68
C GLU A 12 -2.72 -11.61 -18.51
N GLU A 13 -2.74 -12.63 -17.66
CA GLU A 13 -3.54 -12.63 -16.44
C GLU A 13 -3.10 -11.55 -15.44
N ALA A 14 -1.79 -11.29 -15.34
CA ALA A 14 -1.27 -10.24 -14.47
C ALA A 14 -1.67 -8.84 -14.95
N LEU A 15 -1.63 -8.60 -16.26
CA LEU A 15 -2.09 -7.35 -16.87
C LEU A 15 -3.60 -7.15 -16.66
N ALA A 16 -4.41 -8.19 -16.85
CA ALA A 16 -5.86 -8.12 -16.59
C ALA A 16 -6.16 -7.73 -15.14
N ALA A 17 -5.45 -8.32 -14.17
CA ALA A 17 -5.60 -7.99 -12.76
C ALA A 17 -5.20 -6.55 -12.42
N ILE A 18 -4.10 -6.03 -12.99
CA ILE A 18 -3.72 -4.62 -12.82
C ILE A 18 -4.72 -3.69 -13.50
N GLY A 19 -5.31 -4.08 -14.64
CA GLY A 19 -6.40 -3.35 -15.27
C GLY A 19 -7.59 -3.13 -14.33
N LEU A 20 -7.97 -4.15 -13.55
CA LEU A 20 -9.00 -4.02 -12.51
C LEU A 20 -8.60 -3.07 -11.38
N MET A 21 -7.32 -3.04 -10.99
CA MET A 21 -6.82 -2.09 -9.99
C MET A 21 -6.89 -0.64 -10.50
N GLY A 22 -6.83 -0.42 -11.81
CA GLY A 22 -6.92 0.89 -12.44
C GLY A 22 -8.29 1.57 -12.33
N TYR A 23 -9.35 0.88 -11.89
CA TYR A 23 -10.62 1.52 -11.55
C TYR A 23 -10.55 2.37 -10.27
N GLY A 24 -9.52 2.17 -9.44
CA GLY A 24 -9.26 3.01 -8.28
C GLY A 24 -8.50 4.29 -8.65
N LEU A 25 -8.36 5.19 -7.67
CA LEU A 25 -7.46 6.33 -7.81
C LEU A 25 -6.01 5.85 -7.78
N ILE A 26 -5.32 5.95 -8.92
CA ILE A 26 -3.87 5.74 -9.00
C ILE A 26 -3.17 7.00 -8.51
N VAL A 27 -2.28 6.85 -7.54
CA VAL A 27 -1.51 7.94 -6.95
C VAL A 27 -0.03 7.70 -7.26
N ASP A 28 0.59 8.66 -7.94
CA ASP A 28 2.03 8.66 -8.17
C ASP A 28 2.80 8.96 -6.87
N LEU A 29 4.00 8.36 -6.74
CA LEU A 29 4.91 8.66 -5.64
C LEU A 29 5.51 10.06 -5.81
N SER A 30 4.82 11.06 -5.29
CA SER A 30 5.29 12.44 -5.24
C SER A 30 6.35 12.66 -4.15
N MET A 31 7.14 13.72 -4.28
CA MET A 31 8.12 14.15 -3.27
C MET A 31 7.47 14.36 -1.88
N GLU A 32 6.27 14.93 -1.84
CA GLU A 32 5.49 15.11 -0.61
C GLU A 32 5.18 13.77 0.08
N ILE A 33 4.73 12.77 -0.69
CA ILE A 33 4.48 11.42 -0.15
C ILE A 33 5.79 10.78 0.32
N ALA A 34 6.87 10.94 -0.44
CA ALA A 34 8.17 10.37 -0.11
C ALA A 34 8.75 10.93 1.20
N ILE A 35 8.67 12.25 1.41
CA ILE A 35 9.12 12.90 2.65
C ILE A 35 8.26 12.45 3.83
N LEU A 36 6.93 12.50 3.70
CA LEU A 36 6.02 12.02 4.75
C LEU A 36 6.27 10.55 5.09
N ALA A 37 6.51 9.69 4.08
CA ALA A 37 6.84 8.29 4.30
C ALA A 37 8.17 8.12 5.06
N ALA A 38 9.18 8.96 4.78
CA ALA A 38 10.44 8.91 5.53
C ALA A 38 10.24 9.28 7.00
N ASP A 39 9.44 10.30 7.29
CA ASP A 39 9.11 10.70 8.66
C ASP A 39 8.38 9.58 9.40
N LEU A 40 7.36 8.99 8.76
CA LEU A 40 6.59 7.87 9.34
C LEU A 40 7.43 6.60 9.53
N SER A 41 8.37 6.35 8.62
CA SER A 41 9.33 5.23 8.73
C SER A 41 10.16 5.36 10.00
N VAL A 42 10.68 6.56 10.27
CA VAL A 42 11.46 6.84 11.48
C VAL A 42 10.58 6.79 12.74
N GLU A 43 9.42 7.45 12.71
CA GLU A 43 8.50 7.54 13.85
C GLU A 43 7.97 6.16 14.28
N HIS A 44 7.53 5.35 13.33
CA HIS A 44 6.87 4.08 13.58
C HIS A 44 7.79 2.86 13.38
N LYS A 45 9.07 3.08 13.00
CA LYS A 45 10.05 2.02 12.67
C LYS A 45 9.55 1.07 11.58
N LEU A 46 8.79 1.59 10.64
CA LEU A 46 8.22 0.83 9.54
C LEU A 46 9.22 0.70 8.39
N PRO A 47 9.23 -0.41 7.64
CA PRO A 47 9.91 -0.47 6.36
C PRO A 47 9.46 0.66 5.43
N MET A 48 10.34 1.12 4.53
CA MET A 48 10.03 2.26 3.67
C MET A 48 8.81 2.03 2.77
N ALA A 49 8.64 0.81 2.25
CA ALA A 49 7.47 0.46 1.43
C ALA A 49 6.16 0.60 2.22
N ASP A 50 6.13 0.11 3.46
CA ASP A 50 4.98 0.19 4.35
C ASP A 50 4.66 1.65 4.71
N SER A 51 5.71 2.44 4.91
CA SER A 51 5.59 3.86 5.20
C SER A 51 5.04 4.65 4.00
N ILE A 52 5.40 4.30 2.76
CA ILE A 52 4.82 4.90 1.55
C ILE A 52 3.32 4.62 1.45
N ILE A 53 2.91 3.39 1.76
CA ILE A 53 1.49 3.01 1.78
C ILE A 53 0.72 3.85 2.82
N LEU A 54 1.26 3.96 4.04
CA LEU A 54 0.64 4.74 5.11
C LEU A 54 0.59 6.25 4.80
N ALA A 55 1.68 6.81 4.30
CA ALA A 55 1.76 8.21 3.90
C ALA A 55 0.74 8.54 2.80
N THR A 56 0.60 7.66 1.81
CA THR A 56 -0.39 7.79 0.74
C THR A 56 -1.81 7.78 1.32
N ALA A 57 -2.13 6.83 2.20
CA ALA A 57 -3.46 6.77 2.83
C ALA A 57 -3.76 8.05 3.63
N ARG A 58 -2.83 8.51 4.47
CA ARG A 58 -3.00 9.74 5.27
C ARG A 58 -3.15 10.99 4.42
N LYS A 59 -2.34 11.14 3.36
CA LYS A 59 -2.43 12.29 2.42
C LYS A 59 -3.82 12.44 1.83
N TYR A 60 -4.46 11.32 1.49
CA TYR A 60 -5.81 11.31 0.90
C TYR A 60 -6.92 11.10 1.93
N ARG A 61 -6.62 11.11 3.24
CA ARG A 61 -7.56 10.81 4.34
C ARG A 61 -8.33 9.49 4.10
N ALA A 62 -7.65 8.52 3.51
CA ALA A 62 -8.19 7.21 3.21
C ALA A 62 -7.96 6.26 4.38
N THR A 63 -8.90 5.34 4.61
CA THR A 63 -8.69 4.22 5.53
C THR A 63 -7.77 3.20 4.89
N LEU A 64 -6.67 2.85 5.56
CA LEU A 64 -5.78 1.79 5.12
C LEU A 64 -6.32 0.42 5.53
N TRP A 65 -6.83 -0.35 4.57
CA TRP A 65 -7.23 -1.74 4.81
C TRP A 65 -6.05 -2.66 4.56
N THR A 66 -5.72 -3.50 5.54
CA THR A 66 -4.56 -4.40 5.44
C THR A 66 -4.75 -5.66 6.27
N GLN A 67 -4.01 -6.70 5.91
CA GLN A 67 -3.84 -7.92 6.71
C GLN A 67 -2.40 -8.04 7.23
N ASP A 68 -1.61 -6.98 7.10
CA ASP A 68 -0.25 -6.90 7.59
C ASP A 68 -0.24 -6.35 9.02
N GLU A 69 0.32 -7.12 9.94
CA GLU A 69 0.32 -6.83 11.37
C GLU A 69 1.19 -5.62 11.72
N HIS A 70 2.15 -5.24 10.86
CA HIS A 70 2.97 -4.05 11.05
C HIS A 70 2.14 -2.77 11.23
N PHE A 71 0.93 -2.73 10.68
CA PHE A 71 0.05 -1.56 10.75
C PHE A 71 -1.01 -1.62 11.86
N LYS A 72 -1.13 -2.75 12.57
CA LYS A 72 -2.28 -3.05 13.45
C LYS A 72 -2.51 -2.03 14.57
N VAL A 73 -1.44 -1.35 14.99
CA VAL A 73 -1.47 -0.38 16.11
C VAL A 73 -1.57 1.08 15.65
N LEU A 74 -1.65 1.33 14.34
CA LEU A 74 -1.60 2.67 13.77
C LEU A 74 -3.01 3.26 13.60
N PRO A 75 -3.18 4.58 13.80
CA PRO A 75 -4.45 5.23 13.56
C PRO A 75 -4.85 5.14 12.09
N ASP A 76 -6.16 5.15 11.84
CA ASP A 76 -6.77 5.12 10.50
C ASP A 76 -6.47 3.85 9.67
N VAL A 77 -6.02 2.79 10.34
CA VAL A 77 -5.83 1.45 9.78
C VAL A 77 -6.98 0.54 10.18
N LYS A 78 -7.55 -0.16 9.20
CA LYS A 78 -8.44 -1.31 9.41
C LYS A 78 -7.71 -2.59 9.10
N PHE A 79 -7.24 -3.24 10.17
CA PHE A 79 -6.66 -4.56 10.09
C PHE A 79 -7.74 -5.63 9.97
N VAL A 80 -7.60 -6.52 9.00
CA VAL A 80 -8.46 -7.70 8.81
C VAL A 80 -7.60 -8.95 8.97
N THR A 81 -7.98 -9.86 9.85
CA THR A 81 -7.26 -11.12 10.03
C THR A 81 -7.30 -11.95 8.75
N LYS A 82 -6.19 -12.63 8.42
CA LYS A 82 -6.19 -13.63 7.34
C LYS A 82 -7.20 -14.73 7.64
N LYS A 83 -7.92 -15.16 6.60
CA LYS A 83 -8.76 -16.36 6.61
C LYS A 83 -7.95 -17.56 6.14
#